data_AF-A0A094D3D0-F1
#
_entry.id   AF-A0A094D3D0-F1
#
_cell.length_a   1.000
_cell.length_b   1.000
_cell.length_c   1.000
_cell.angle_alpha   90.00
_cell.angle_beta   90.00
_cell.angle_gamma   90.00
#
_symmetry.space_group_name_H-M   'P 1'
#
loop_
_entity.id
_entity.type
_entity.pdbx_description
1 polymer ?
#
loop_
_entity_poly.entity_id
_entity_poly.type
_entity_poly.pdbx_seq_one_letter_code
_entity_poly.pdbx_strand_id
1 'polypeptide(L)'
;MLPTEKLYDCEDQLCKYDQYLSGLDEVIEHLRQKHQLSFIRRPQGLGISDSHGHVWYCFHCEDKTGKDHRSFGSSEDMWRHLNSCHNYNGELKKIKLEQ
;
A
#
# COMPACT_ATOMS: atom_id res chain seq x y z
N MET A 1 -3.19 -4.72 27.75
CA MET A 1 -1.98 -5.46 27.38
C MET A 1 -1.23 -4.60 26.37
N LEU A 2 0.06 -4.30 26.59
CA LEU A 2 0.97 -3.67 25.62
C LEU A 2 2.02 -4.72 25.23
N PRO A 3 2.76 -4.61 24.10
CA PRO A 3 2.44 -4.01 22.81
C PRO A 3 2.75 -4.99 21.64
N THR A 4 2.33 -4.67 20.41
CA THR A 4 3.01 -4.94 19.11
C THR A 4 2.04 -4.59 17.98
N GLU A 5 1.73 -3.30 17.85
CA GLU A 5 1.23 -2.79 16.56
C GLU A 5 2.29 -3.17 15.52
N LYS A 6 1.88 -3.79 14.41
CA LYS A 6 2.83 -4.17 13.36
C LYS A 6 3.42 -2.89 12.77
N LEU A 7 4.60 -2.53 13.25
CA LEU A 7 5.33 -1.37 12.80
C LEU A 7 6.10 -1.74 11.54
N TYR A 8 6.01 -0.90 10.51
CA TYR A 8 6.82 -1.00 9.32
C TYR A 8 7.75 0.20 9.24
N ASP A 9 8.96 -0.06 8.75
CA ASP A 9 9.97 0.95 8.46
C ASP A 9 10.28 0.96 6.97
N CYS A 10 10.56 2.16 6.43
CA CYS A 10 11.00 2.33 5.06
C CYS A 10 12.48 2.73 5.03
N GLU A 11 13.33 1.80 4.60
CA GLU A 11 14.78 1.99 4.56
C GLU A 11 15.27 2.86 3.37
N ASP A 12 14.37 3.51 2.64
CA ASP A 12 14.75 4.41 1.58
C ASP A 12 15.45 5.66 2.13
N GLN A 13 16.52 6.10 1.46
CA GLN A 13 17.24 7.32 1.85
C GLN A 13 16.36 8.57 1.79
N LEU A 14 15.32 8.57 0.93
CA LEU A 14 14.29 9.60 0.84
C LEU A 14 13.38 9.63 2.07
N CYS A 15 13.30 8.53 2.82
CA CYS A 15 12.38 8.34 3.94
C CYS A 15 13.06 8.40 5.31
N LYS A 16 14.31 8.89 5.37
CA LYS A 16 15.17 9.03 6.57
C LYS A 16 14.55 9.69 7.82
N TYR A 17 13.34 10.26 7.72
CA TYR A 17 12.64 10.97 8.79
C TYR A 17 11.13 10.63 8.93
N ASP A 18 10.57 9.70 8.15
CA ASP A 18 9.18 9.22 8.29
C ASP A 18 9.21 7.82 8.94
N GLN A 19 9.40 7.68 10.26
CA GLN A 19 8.38 7.67 11.34
C GLN A 19 7.30 6.59 11.18
N TYR A 20 7.56 5.44 11.82
CA TYR A 20 6.61 4.44 12.33
C TYR A 20 5.29 4.30 11.58
N LEU A 21 5.25 3.37 10.63
CA LEU A 21 4.01 2.99 9.94
C LEU A 21 3.32 1.89 10.78
N SER A 22 2.22 2.23 11.44
CA SER A 22 1.48 1.34 12.36
C SER A 22 0.65 0.25 11.67
N GLY A 23 0.48 0.37 10.35
CA GLY A 23 -0.38 -0.52 9.56
C GLY A 23 -0.08 -0.54 8.07
N LEU A 24 -0.62 -1.55 7.38
CA LEU A 24 -0.44 -1.72 5.93
C LEU A 24 -1.10 -0.60 5.11
N ASP A 25 -2.17 0.00 5.62
CA ASP A 25 -2.80 1.17 5.02
C ASP A 25 -1.83 2.35 4.99
N GLU A 26 -1.15 2.63 6.11
CA GLU A 26 -0.11 3.65 6.19
C GLU A 26 1.08 3.33 5.29
N VAL A 27 1.50 2.06 5.22
CA VAL A 27 2.54 1.62 4.28
C VAL A 27 2.16 1.88 2.83
N ILE A 28 0.95 1.49 2.42
CA ILE A 28 0.49 1.67 1.04
C ILE A 28 0.36 3.17 0.72
N GLU A 29 -0.12 3.98 1.66
CA GLU A 29 -0.20 5.42 1.52
C GLU A 29 1.19 6.07 1.44
N HIS A 30 2.14 5.61 2.24
CA HIS A 30 3.54 6.03 2.20
C HIS A 30 4.15 5.74 0.83
N LEU A 31 3.98 4.52 0.31
CA LEU A 31 4.41 4.14 -1.04
C LEU A 31 3.76 5.03 -2.11
N ARG A 32 2.46 5.31 -1.99
CA ARG A 32 1.72 6.17 -2.92
C ARG A 32 2.28 7.60 -2.93
N GLN A 33 2.52 8.18 -1.76
CA GLN A 33 2.89 9.59 -1.63
C GLN A 33 4.40 9.84 -1.77
N LYS A 34 5.22 9.10 -1.01
CA LYS A 34 6.67 9.33 -0.87
C LYS A 34 7.46 8.70 -2.01
N HIS A 35 7.07 7.51 -2.43
CA HIS A 35 7.68 6.81 -3.57
C HIS A 35 6.99 7.10 -4.91
N GLN A 36 6.03 8.03 -4.90
CA GLN A 36 5.33 8.54 -6.09
C GLN A 36 4.71 7.41 -6.95
N LEU A 37 4.23 6.33 -6.33
CA LEU A 37 3.56 5.24 -7.01
C LEU A 37 2.13 5.66 -7.41
N SER A 38 2.02 6.54 -8.41
CA SER A 38 0.78 7.17 -8.86
C SER A 38 -0.28 6.22 -9.42
N PHE A 39 0.11 4.98 -9.72
CA PHE A 39 -0.80 3.89 -10.08
C PHE A 39 -1.57 3.33 -8.89
N ILE A 40 -1.13 3.60 -7.65
CA ILE A 40 -1.86 3.31 -6.43
C ILE A 40 -2.82 4.47 -6.18
N ARG A 41 -4.11 4.18 -6.08
CA ARG A 41 -5.14 5.16 -5.73
C ARG A 41 -6.06 4.63 -4.65
N ARG A 42 -6.84 5.53 -4.05
CA ARG A 42 -7.92 5.22 -3.11
C ARG A 42 -9.12 6.14 -3.43
N PRO A 43 -10.35 5.73 -3.12
CA PRO A 43 -11.52 6.54 -3.45
C PRO A 43 -11.59 7.85 -2.66
N GLN A 44 -11.20 7.82 -1.38
CA GLN A 44 -11.42 8.91 -0.43
C GLN A 44 -10.22 9.05 0.53
N GLY A 45 -10.47 9.08 1.85
CA GLY A 45 -9.45 9.08 2.90
C GLY A 45 -8.85 7.69 3.15
N LEU A 46 -7.82 7.63 3.99
CA LEU A 46 -7.18 6.38 4.37
C LEU A 46 -8.20 5.47 5.06
N GLY A 47 -8.30 4.21 4.63
CA GLY A 47 -9.24 3.23 5.18
C GLY A 47 -10.72 3.44 4.82
N ILE A 48 -11.08 4.48 4.05
CA ILE A 48 -12.47 4.75 3.68
C ILE A 48 -12.82 4.08 2.35
N SER A 49 -13.93 3.33 2.32
CA SER A 49 -14.39 2.59 1.14
C SER A 49 -15.29 3.41 0.21
N ASP A 50 -15.31 3.01 -1.07
CA ASP A 50 -16.33 3.45 -2.03
C ASP A 50 -17.68 2.74 -1.82
N SER A 51 -18.68 3.06 -2.64
CA SER A 51 -20.00 2.42 -2.62
C SER A 51 -19.99 0.92 -2.90
N HIS A 52 -18.86 0.37 -3.38
CA HIS A 52 -18.67 -1.04 -3.68
C HIS A 52 -17.80 -1.75 -2.63
N GLY A 53 -17.39 -1.05 -1.56
CA GLY A 53 -16.55 -1.61 -0.50
C GLY A 53 -15.05 -1.63 -0.83
N HIS A 54 -14.60 -0.98 -1.90
CA HIS A 54 -13.17 -0.90 -2.22
C HIS A 54 -12.49 0.26 -1.49
N VAL A 55 -11.31 0.01 -0.93
CA VAL A 55 -10.47 1.00 -0.25
C VAL A 55 -9.20 1.35 -1.04
N TRP A 56 -8.75 0.46 -1.93
CA TRP A 56 -7.56 0.66 -2.76
C TRP A 56 -7.80 0.27 -4.22
N TYR A 57 -7.07 0.93 -5.11
CA TYR A 57 -7.03 0.64 -6.53
C TYR A 57 -5.58 0.54 -7.02
N CYS A 58 -5.34 -0.40 -7.93
CA CYS A 58 -4.10 -0.50 -8.71
C CYS A 58 -4.40 -0.30 -10.20
N PHE A 59 -3.96 0.82 -10.76
CA PHE A 59 -4.11 1.18 -12.18
C PHE A 59 -2.98 0.65 -13.08
N HIS A 60 -2.02 -0.08 -12.51
CA HIS A 60 -0.97 -0.73 -13.29
C HIS A 60 -1.34 -2.17 -13.70
N CYS A 61 -2.38 -2.73 -13.07
CA CYS A 61 -2.89 -4.05 -13.41
C CYS A 61 -4.33 -3.94 -13.85
N GLU A 62 -4.60 -4.36 -15.08
CA GLU A 62 -5.95 -4.53 -15.59
C GLU A 62 -6.61 -5.76 -14.93
N ASP A 63 -7.93 -5.70 -14.78
CA ASP A 63 -8.72 -6.87 -14.43
C ASP A 63 -9.11 -7.63 -15.70
N LYS A 64 -9.26 -8.96 -15.58
CA LYS A 64 -9.64 -9.86 -16.69
C LYS A 64 -10.97 -9.50 -17.34
N THR A 65 -11.77 -8.68 -16.68
CA THR A 65 -13.08 -8.20 -17.16
C THR A 65 -13.00 -6.91 -17.99
N GLY A 66 -11.81 -6.44 -18.35
CA GLY A 66 -11.62 -5.21 -19.11
C GLY A 66 -11.71 -3.93 -18.28
N LYS A 67 -11.52 -4.01 -16.96
CA LYS A 67 -11.36 -2.82 -16.11
C LYS A 67 -9.91 -2.34 -16.22
N ASP A 68 -9.75 -1.02 -16.30
CA ASP A 68 -8.46 -0.32 -16.34
C ASP A 68 -7.69 -0.34 -15.01
N HIS A 69 -8.27 -0.96 -13.97
CA HIS A 69 -7.64 -1.12 -12.66
C HIS A 69 -8.18 -2.35 -11.93
N ARG A 70 -7.43 -2.77 -10.92
CA ARG A 70 -7.89 -3.71 -9.88
C ARG A 70 -8.32 -2.97 -8.63
N SER A 71 -9.38 -3.45 -7.99
CA SER A 71 -9.96 -2.86 -6.78
C SER A 71 -9.83 -3.83 -5.61
N PHE A 72 -9.58 -3.32 -4.41
CA PHE A 72 -9.33 -4.11 -3.21
C PHE A 72 -10.15 -3.59 -2.03
N GLY A 73 -10.76 -4.50 -1.28
CA GLY A 73 -11.56 -4.17 -0.08
C GLY A 73 -10.74 -4.06 1.21
N SER A 74 -9.44 -4.40 1.18
CA SER A 74 -8.57 -4.32 2.35
C SER A 74 -7.14 -3.91 1.96
N SER A 75 -6.39 -3.39 2.94
CA SER A 75 -4.97 -3.08 2.79
C SER A 75 -4.13 -4.35 2.67
N GLU A 76 -4.53 -5.45 3.31
CA GLU A 76 -3.91 -6.76 3.18
C GLU A 76 -3.99 -7.30 1.75
N ASP A 77 -5.15 -7.17 1.11
CA ASP A 77 -5.33 -7.63 -0.27
C ASP A 77 -4.51 -6.80 -1.25
N MET A 78 -4.48 -5.48 -1.05
CA MET A 78 -3.65 -4.59 -1.85
C MET A 78 -2.17 -4.88 -1.62
N TRP A 79 -1.72 -5.06 -0.38
CA TRP A 79 -0.33 -5.39 -0.05
C TRP A 79 0.11 -6.71 -0.70
N ARG A 80 -0.73 -7.74 -0.62
CA ARG A 80 -0.49 -9.04 -1.27
C ARG A 80 -0.44 -8.89 -2.80
N HIS A 81 -1.29 -8.05 -3.38
CA HIS A 81 -1.22 -7.72 -4.80
C HIS A 81 0.09 -7.01 -5.16
N LEU A 82 0.51 -6.01 -4.40
CA LEU A 82 1.78 -5.32 -4.58
C LEU A 82 2.97 -6.28 -4.52
N ASN A 83 3.00 -7.18 -3.53
CA ASN A 83 4.06 -8.18 -3.39
C ASN A 83 4.07 -9.27 -4.47
N SER A 84 2.92 -9.58 -5.08
CA SER A 84 2.86 -10.60 -6.13
C SER A 84 3.06 -10.03 -7.53
N CYS A 85 2.55 -8.83 -7.78
CA CYS A 85 2.50 -8.23 -9.11
C CYS A 85 3.46 -7.06 -9.31
N HIS A 86 4.02 -6.43 -8.26
CA HIS A 86 4.84 -5.21 -8.38
C HIS A 86 6.19 -5.28 -7.65
N ASN A 87 6.52 -6.43 -7.04
CA ASN A 87 7.72 -6.66 -6.22
C ASN A 87 9.06 -6.51 -6.99
N TYR A 88 9.02 -6.30 -8.30
CA TYR A 88 10.19 -5.98 -9.11
C TYR A 88 10.61 -4.50 -9.05
N ASN A 89 9.74 -3.58 -8.59
CA ASN A 89 10.01 -2.13 -8.61
C ASN A 89 10.97 -1.62 -7.51
N GLY A 90 11.54 -2.50 -6.68
CA GLY A 90 12.55 -2.14 -5.67
C GLY A 90 12.01 -1.44 -4.42
N GLU A 91 11.01 -0.56 -4.57
CA GLU A 91 10.43 0.22 -3.46
C GLU A 91 9.80 -0.67 -2.37
N LEU A 92 9.11 -1.75 -2.76
CA LEU A 92 8.52 -2.71 -1.83
C LEU A 92 9.56 -3.46 -0.99
N LYS A 93 10.78 -3.65 -1.51
CA LYS A 93 11.87 -4.35 -0.80
C LYS A 93 12.48 -3.51 0.32
N LYS A 94 12.23 -2.20 0.31
CA LYS A 94 12.72 -1.25 1.32
C LYS A 94 11.80 -1.18 2.53
N ILE A 95 10.60 -1.75 2.44
CA ILE A 95 9.67 -1.85 3.57
C ILE A 95 10.03 -3.08 4.40
N LYS A 96 10.39 -2.87 5.67
CA LYS A 96 10.64 -3.94 6.63
C LYS A 96 9.60 -3.91 7.74
N LEU A 97 9.17 -5.10 8.17
CA LEU A 97 8.41 -5.23 9.40
C LEU A 97 9.39 -5.13 10.58
N GLU A 98 9.17 -4.16 11.48
CA GLU A 98 9.88 -4.11 12.76
C GLU A 98 9.37 -5.25 13.66
N GLN A 99 10.32 -6.00 14.24
CA GLN A 99 10.04 -7.15 15.12
C GLN A 99 9.89 -6.73 16.58
#